data_AF-A0A2M8V2P1-F1
#
_entry.id   AF-A0A2M8V2P1-F1
#
_cell.length_a   1.000
_cell.length_b   1.000
_cell.length_c   1.000
_cell.angle_alpha   90.00
_cell.angle_beta   90.00
_cell.angle_gamma   90.00
#
_symmetry.space_group_name_H-M   'P 1'
#
loop_
_entity.id
_entity.type
_entity.pdbx_description
1 polymer ?
#
loop_
_entity_poly.entity_id
_entity_poly.type
_entity_poly.pdbx_seq_one_letter_code
_entity_poly.pdbx_strand_id
1 'polypeptide(L)'
;MILLRLCLLAAGLLAFACAQANTRIEVLGDLPAPGEKQIAEGLRLGDLLAQLKVSPQSYWLGASWQRLSLTQDQQRLKAGVLFDLIQLQRLALLQQKPGLASAAQRLNEQVRPLPVTGRRIYPLDPLAVELNTAHSPKLQGGGSPDLPASP
;
A
#
# COMPACT_ATOMS: atom_id res chain seq x y z
N MET A 1 -24.30 -21.85 42.26
CA MET A 1 -24.39 -20.57 41.51
C MET A 1 -23.05 -19.84 41.37
N ILE A 2 -22.17 -19.84 42.39
CA ILE A 2 -20.84 -19.18 42.34
C ILE A 2 -19.88 -19.82 41.32
N LEU A 3 -19.81 -21.15 41.23
CA LEU A 3 -18.95 -21.84 40.24
C LEU A 3 -19.35 -21.52 38.78
N LEU A 4 -20.65 -21.45 38.48
CA LEU A 4 -21.14 -21.15 37.13
C LEU A 4 -20.75 -19.72 36.71
N ARG A 5 -20.79 -18.76 37.64
CA ARG A 5 -20.37 -17.38 37.41
C ARG A 5 -18.86 -17.26 37.20
N LEU A 6 -18.06 -18.04 37.93
CA LEU A 6 -16.61 -18.13 37.75
C LEU A 6 -16.22 -18.72 36.39
N CYS A 7 -16.90 -19.79 35.94
CA CYS A 7 -16.68 -20.34 34.61
C CYS A 7 -17.04 -19.35 33.49
N LEU A 8 -18.14 -18.60 33.63
CA LEU A 8 -18.53 -17.58 32.65
C LEU A 8 -17.53 -16.40 32.59
N LEU A 9 -16.99 -15.98 33.74
CA LEU A 9 -15.96 -14.94 33.80
C LEU A 9 -14.63 -15.42 33.19
N ALA A 10 -14.22 -16.66 33.46
CA ALA A 10 -13.03 -17.25 32.87
C ALA A 10 -13.16 -17.44 31.36
N ALA A 11 -14.34 -17.86 30.88
CA ALA A 11 -14.63 -17.99 29.45
C ALA A 11 -14.65 -16.63 28.74
N GLY A 12 -15.18 -15.58 29.39
CA GLY A 12 -15.13 -14.21 28.88
C GLY A 12 -13.71 -13.66 28.77
N LEU A 13 -12.84 -13.94 29.76
CA LEU A 13 -11.43 -13.53 29.72
C LEU A 13 -10.65 -14.24 28.61
N LEU A 14 -10.87 -15.54 28.41
CA LEU A 14 -10.22 -16.33 27.36
C LEU A 14 -10.65 -15.89 25.95
N ALA A 15 -11.93 -15.54 25.77
CA ALA A 15 -12.43 -15.03 24.49
C ALA A 15 -11.81 -13.65 24.13
N PHE A 16 -11.56 -12.79 25.12
CA PHE A 16 -10.94 -11.48 24.89
C PHE A 16 -9.45 -11.59 24.51
N ALA A 17 -8.73 -12.56 25.07
CA ALA A 17 -7.33 -12.80 24.75
C ALA A 17 -7.12 -13.32 23.31
N CYS A 18 -8.07 -14.10 22.78
CA CYS A 18 -7.98 -14.65 21.42
C CYS A 18 -8.30 -13.62 20.32
N ALA A 19 -8.96 -12.51 20.68
CA ALA A 19 -9.31 -11.43 19.75
C ALA A 19 -8.15 -10.47 19.43
N GLN A 20 -7.02 -10.56 20.15
CA GLN A 20 -5.82 -9.77 19.87
C GLN A 20 -5.02 -10.40 18.72
N ALA A 21 -5.59 -10.37 17.52
CA ALA A 21 -4.88 -10.80 16.31
C ALA A 21 -3.85 -9.72 15.95
N ASN A 22 -2.60 -9.92 16.37
CA ASN A 22 -1.49 -9.06 15.95
C ASN A 22 -1.43 -9.02 14.43
N THR A 23 -1.49 -7.81 13.89
CA THR A 23 -1.49 -7.59 12.46
C THR A 23 -0.05 -7.72 11.94
N ARG A 24 0.19 -8.55 10.92
CA ARG A 24 1.52 -8.68 10.30
C ARG A 24 1.64 -7.76 9.08
N ILE A 25 2.78 -7.08 9.00
CA ILE A 25 3.21 -6.26 7.85
C ILE A 25 4.62 -6.69 7.44
N GLU A 26 4.97 -6.49 6.18
CA GLU A 26 6.31 -6.75 5.68
C GLU A 26 6.96 -5.42 5.30
N VAL A 27 8.10 -5.11 5.91
CA VAL A 27 8.79 -3.83 5.68
C VAL A 27 9.90 -4.05 4.65
N LEU A 28 9.79 -3.38 3.51
CA LEU A 28 10.69 -3.51 2.36
C LEU A 28 11.48 -2.20 2.13
N GLY A 29 12.64 -2.32 1.50
CA GLY A 29 13.48 -1.17 1.11
C GLY A 29 14.68 -0.91 2.02
N ASP A 30 15.31 0.25 1.82
CA ASP A 30 16.53 0.66 2.54
C ASP A 30 16.18 1.26 3.91
N LEU A 31 15.91 0.36 4.85
CA LEU A 31 15.45 0.67 6.19
C LEU A 31 16.37 0.03 7.24
N PRO A 32 16.49 0.60 8.46
CA PRO A 32 17.36 0.04 9.50
C PRO A 32 16.99 -1.39 9.94
N ALA A 33 15.74 -1.79 9.74
CA ALA A 33 15.23 -3.11 10.13
C ALA A 33 14.13 -3.59 9.16
N PRO A 34 14.51 -4.07 7.95
CA PRO A 34 13.56 -4.64 7.01
C PRO A 34 13.06 -6.02 7.48
N GLY A 35 11.97 -6.49 6.89
CA GLY A 35 11.37 -7.81 7.16
C GLY A 35 10.00 -7.75 7.83
N GLU A 36 9.47 -8.93 8.15
CA GLU A 36 8.14 -9.08 8.76
C GLU A 36 8.11 -8.50 10.18
N LYS A 37 7.08 -7.69 10.46
CA LYS A 37 6.83 -7.10 11.79
C LYS A 37 5.39 -7.32 12.19
N GLN A 38 5.21 -7.59 13.48
CA GLN A 38 3.91 -7.55 14.12
C GLN A 38 3.63 -6.12 14.57
N ILE A 39 2.46 -5.60 14.20
CA ILE A 39 1.98 -4.30 14.63
C ILE A 39 0.72 -4.48 15.48
N ALA A 40 0.58 -3.60 16.47
CA ALA A 40 -0.66 -3.46 17.23
C ALA A 40 -1.79 -3.04 16.29
N GLU A 41 -2.99 -3.55 16.56
CA GLU A 41 -4.16 -3.19 15.76
C GLU A 41 -4.44 -1.69 15.86
N GLY A 42 -4.63 -1.03 14.72
CA GLY A 42 -4.89 0.42 14.67
C GLY A 42 -3.65 1.31 14.88
N LEU A 43 -2.44 0.75 14.89
CA LEU A 43 -1.18 1.52 14.85
C LEU A 43 -1.23 2.50 13.67
N ARG A 44 -0.84 3.76 13.89
CA ARG A 44 -0.80 4.73 12.78
C ARG A 44 0.51 4.60 12.01
N LEU A 45 0.45 4.95 10.73
CA LEU A 45 1.61 4.92 9.83
C LEU A 45 2.79 5.74 10.37
N GLY A 46 2.56 6.93 10.93
CA GLY A 46 3.60 7.74 11.56
C GLY A 46 4.26 7.07 12.77
N ASP A 47 3.45 6.42 13.63
CA ASP A 47 3.98 5.70 14.79
C ASP A 47 4.85 4.51 14.37
N LEU A 48 4.45 3.81 13.29
CA LEU A 48 5.25 2.76 12.70
C LEU A 48 6.59 3.30 12.16
N LEU A 49 6.57 4.40 11.41
CA LEU A 49 7.81 5.00 10.87
C LEU A 49 8.77 5.42 11.99
N ALA A 50 8.25 5.98 13.08
CA ALA A 50 9.03 6.30 14.27
C ALA A 50 9.65 5.04 14.93
N GLN A 51 8.88 3.95 15.04
CA GLN A 51 9.38 2.67 15.56
C GLN A 51 10.45 2.04 14.66
N LEU A 52 10.31 2.20 13.35
CA LEU A 52 11.29 1.76 12.35
C LEU A 52 12.57 2.61 12.33
N LYS A 53 12.59 3.73 13.07
CA LYS A 53 13.70 4.69 13.12
C LYS A 53 14.14 5.12 11.72
N VAL A 54 13.18 5.29 10.81
CA VAL A 54 13.49 5.73 9.44
C VAL A 54 14.14 7.12 9.48
N SER A 55 15.24 7.29 8.76
CA SER A 55 15.94 8.57 8.74
C SER A 55 15.06 9.64 8.07
N PRO A 56 14.96 10.85 8.64
CA PRO A 56 14.33 11.98 7.95
C PRO A 56 14.97 12.32 6.60
N GLN A 57 16.22 11.89 6.37
CA GLN A 57 16.96 12.10 5.12
C GLN A 57 16.74 10.99 4.08
N SER A 58 15.97 9.95 4.42
CA SER A 58 15.62 8.88 3.47
C SER A 58 14.80 9.41 2.30
N TYR A 59 14.71 8.64 1.21
CA TYR A 59 14.02 9.04 -0.01
C TYR A 59 12.48 8.93 0.13
N TRP A 60 11.88 9.85 0.88
CA TRP A 60 10.45 9.88 1.19
C TRP A 60 9.54 10.05 -0.04
N LEU A 61 10.05 10.66 -1.12
CA LEU A 61 9.31 10.82 -2.38
C LEU A 61 9.08 9.49 -3.12
N GLY A 62 9.99 8.53 -2.97
CA GLY A 62 9.84 7.19 -3.52
C GLY A 62 9.07 6.25 -2.60
N ALA A 63 8.91 6.63 -1.33
CA ALA A 63 8.30 5.81 -0.31
C ALA A 63 6.84 5.50 -0.66
N SER A 64 6.42 4.27 -0.37
CA SER A 64 5.08 3.83 -0.73
C SER A 64 4.52 2.76 0.18
N TRP A 65 3.20 2.70 0.25
CA TRP A 65 2.50 1.65 0.99
C TRP A 65 1.82 0.71 -0.01
N GLN A 66 2.36 -0.49 -0.14
CA GLN A 66 1.84 -1.51 -1.05
C GLN A 66 0.79 -2.35 -0.30
N ARG A 67 -0.37 -2.59 -0.91
CA ARG A 67 -1.38 -3.48 -0.33
C ARG A 67 -1.78 -4.52 -1.35
N LEU A 68 -1.71 -5.79 -0.96
CA LEU A 68 -2.12 -6.89 -1.82
C LEU A 68 -3.60 -6.77 -2.23
N SER A 69 -4.46 -6.25 -1.33
CA SER A 69 -5.87 -5.99 -1.63
C SER A 69 -6.10 -4.95 -2.73
N LEU A 70 -5.14 -4.04 -2.95
CA LEU A 70 -5.22 -3.03 -4.01
C LEU A 70 -4.65 -3.53 -5.35
N THR A 71 -3.94 -4.66 -5.35
CA THR A 71 -3.36 -5.24 -6.58
C THR A 71 -4.45 -5.59 -7.59
N GLN A 72 -5.57 -6.15 -7.14
CA GLN A 72 -6.67 -6.54 -8.04
C GLN A 72 -7.29 -5.32 -8.72
N ASP A 73 -7.53 -4.24 -7.97
CA ASP A 73 -8.11 -3.01 -8.53
C ASP A 73 -7.11 -2.30 -9.46
N GLN A 74 -5.83 -2.27 -9.09
CA GLN A 74 -4.80 -1.71 -9.97
C GLN A 74 -4.62 -2.56 -11.25
N GLN A 75 -4.77 -3.88 -11.16
CA GLN A 75 -4.73 -4.77 -12.33
C GLN A 75 -5.88 -4.50 -13.29
N ARG A 76 -7.10 -4.31 -12.76
CA ARG A 76 -8.27 -3.92 -13.56
C ARG A 76 -8.08 -2.56 -14.22
N LEU A 77 -7.57 -1.58 -13.47
CA LEU A 77 -7.25 -0.25 -14.01
C LEU A 77 -6.24 -0.34 -15.15
N LYS A 78 -5.13 -1.07 -14.96
CA LYS A 78 -4.12 -1.27 -15.99
C LYS A 78 -4.71 -1.94 -17.23
N ALA A 79 -5.55 -2.97 -17.06
CA ALA A 79 -6.22 -3.63 -18.18
C ALA A 79 -7.12 -2.66 -18.96
N GLY A 80 -7.88 -1.80 -18.28
CA GLY A 80 -8.71 -0.76 -18.90
C GLY A 80 -7.88 0.24 -19.70
N VAL A 81 -6.81 0.79 -19.10
CA VAL A 81 -5.90 1.72 -19.79
C VAL A 81 -5.29 1.10 -21.05
N LEU A 82 -4.81 -0.15 -20.97
CA LEU A 82 -4.22 -0.83 -22.12
C LEU A 82 -5.26 -1.09 -23.21
N PHE A 83 -6.48 -1.47 -22.84
CA PHE A 83 -7.59 -1.63 -23.78
C PHE A 83 -7.89 -0.31 -24.50
N ASP A 84 -8.04 0.79 -23.76
CA ASP A 84 -8.34 2.10 -24.31
C ASP A 84 -7.25 2.58 -25.27
N LEU A 85 -5.98 2.35 -24.97
CA LEU A 85 -4.87 2.70 -25.86
C LEU A 85 -4.91 1.93 -27.19
N ILE A 86 -5.31 0.65 -27.16
CA ILE A 86 -5.48 -0.16 -28.38
C ILE A 86 -6.65 0.39 -29.21
N GLN A 87 -7.78 0.72 -28.57
CA GLN A 87 -8.93 1.30 -29.26
C GLN A 87 -8.59 2.67 -29.86
N LEU A 88 -7.92 3.54 -29.09
CA LEU A 88 -7.48 4.86 -29.52
C LEU A 88 -6.56 4.76 -30.74
N GLN A 89 -5.59 3.84 -30.74
CA GLN A 89 -4.72 3.61 -31.89
C GLN A 89 -5.54 3.23 -33.13
N ARG A 90 -6.47 2.28 -33.01
CA ARG A 90 -7.31 1.82 -34.11
C ARG A 90 -8.18 2.96 -34.68
N LEU A 91 -8.84 3.72 -33.80
CA LEU A 91 -9.65 4.86 -34.20
C LEU A 91 -8.81 5.96 -34.86
N ALA A 92 -7.61 6.23 -34.34
CA ALA A 92 -6.69 7.19 -34.93
C ALA A 92 -6.24 6.79 -36.35
N LEU A 93 -5.99 5.49 -36.59
CA LEU A 93 -5.68 4.98 -37.93
C LEU A 93 -6.86 5.15 -38.89
N LEU A 94 -8.08 4.82 -38.45
CA LEU A 94 -9.30 5.01 -39.26
C LEU A 94 -9.56 6.48 -39.60
N GLN A 95 -9.24 7.39 -38.66
CA GLN A 95 -9.37 8.83 -38.85
C GLN A 95 -8.16 9.48 -39.53
N GLN A 96 -7.21 8.69 -40.06
CA GLN A 96 -6.01 9.19 -40.74
C GLN A 96 -5.19 10.16 -39.87
N LYS A 97 -5.12 9.88 -38.56
CA LYS A 97 -4.32 10.61 -37.56
C LYS A 97 -3.09 9.79 -37.15
N PRO A 98 -2.08 9.64 -38.02
CA PRO A 98 -0.94 8.75 -37.76
C PRO A 98 -0.15 9.15 -36.51
N GLY A 99 0.01 10.45 -36.24
CA GLY A 99 0.71 10.92 -35.04
C GLY A 99 0.04 10.47 -33.73
N LEU A 100 -1.29 10.49 -33.68
CA LEU A 100 -2.06 10.01 -32.53
C LEU A 100 -1.96 8.49 -32.39
N ALA A 101 -2.01 7.75 -33.51
CA ALA A 101 -1.83 6.30 -33.50
C ALA A 101 -0.44 5.90 -32.97
N SER A 102 0.61 6.57 -33.43
CA SER A 102 1.98 6.33 -32.95
C SER A 102 2.15 6.72 -31.47
N ALA A 103 1.52 7.81 -31.01
CA ALA A 103 1.55 8.19 -29.60
C ALA A 103 0.86 7.15 -28.72
N ALA A 104 -0.32 6.68 -29.11
CA ALA A 104 -1.05 5.63 -28.39
C ALA A 104 -0.24 4.32 -28.32
N GLN A 105 0.42 3.95 -29.42
CA GLN A 105 1.29 2.77 -29.45
C GLN A 105 2.46 2.89 -28.48
N ARG A 106 3.21 4.01 -28.53
CA ARG A 106 4.36 4.22 -27.63
C ARG A 106 3.95 4.20 -26.16
N LEU A 107 2.82 4.83 -25.83
CA LEU A 107 2.32 4.82 -24.46
C LEU A 107 1.90 3.40 -24.02
N ASN A 108 1.31 2.62 -24.92
CA ASN A 108 1.00 1.21 -24.64
C ASN A 108 2.27 0.39 -24.37
N GLU A 109 3.32 0.57 -25.18
CA GLU A 109 4.63 -0.05 -24.98
C GLU A 109 5.29 0.35 -23.65
N GLN A 110 5.12 1.59 -23.20
CA GLN A 110 5.65 2.06 -21.91
C GLN A 110 4.85 1.54 -20.71
N VAL A 111 3.51 1.50 -20.79
CA VAL A 111 2.64 1.12 -19.65
C VAL A 111 2.59 -0.40 -19.45
N ARG A 112 2.62 -1.18 -20.55
CA ARG A 112 2.53 -2.65 -20.51
C ARG A 112 3.57 -3.33 -19.61
N PRO A 113 4.87 -2.98 -19.60
CA PRO A 113 5.86 -3.61 -18.72
C PRO A 113 5.79 -3.15 -17.26
N LEU A 114 5.06 -2.07 -16.93
CA LEU A 114 5.03 -1.54 -15.55
C LEU A 114 4.41 -2.55 -14.57
N PRO A 115 5.03 -2.86 -13.43
CA PRO A 115 4.47 -3.80 -12.46
C PRO A 115 3.20 -3.26 -11.80
N VAL A 116 2.30 -4.18 -11.43
CA VAL A 116 1.15 -3.87 -10.57
C VAL A 116 1.59 -4.13 -9.13
N THR A 117 1.71 -3.07 -8.34
CA THR A 117 2.32 -3.08 -7.00
C THR A 117 1.32 -2.90 -5.86
N GLY A 118 0.03 -2.67 -6.17
CA GLY A 118 -0.99 -2.31 -5.19
C GLY A 118 -0.66 -1.01 -4.44
N ARG A 119 0.15 -0.13 -5.06
CA ARG A 119 0.76 1.03 -4.40
C ARG A 119 -0.27 2.13 -4.13
N ARG A 120 -0.39 2.52 -2.87
CA ARG A 120 -1.05 3.77 -2.48
C ARG A 120 0.00 4.79 -2.05
N ILE A 121 -0.03 5.95 -2.69
CA ILE A 121 0.82 7.09 -2.32
C ILE A 121 0.21 7.68 -1.06
N TYR A 122 0.93 7.57 0.05
CA TYR A 122 0.69 8.39 1.22
C TYR A 122 1.80 9.44 1.24
N PRO A 123 1.50 10.70 1.60
CA PRO A 123 2.54 11.64 1.95
C PRO A 123 3.23 11.12 3.22
N LEU A 124 4.35 10.42 3.03
CA LEU A 124 5.13 9.76 4.08
C LEU A 124 6.20 10.68 4.66
N ASP A 125 6.33 11.91 4.15
CA ASP A 125 7.23 12.93 4.70
C ASP A 125 6.99 13.08 6.21
N PRO A 126 8.02 12.88 7.05
CA PRO A 126 7.92 12.99 8.51
C PRO A 126 7.23 14.27 8.96
N LEU A 127 7.56 15.39 8.32
CA LEU A 127 6.98 16.69 8.68
C LEU A 127 5.49 16.73 8.30
N ALA A 128 5.11 16.19 7.15
CA ALA A 128 3.71 16.15 6.71
C ALA A 128 2.84 15.21 7.55
N VAL A 129 3.43 14.11 8.06
CA VAL A 129 2.79 13.13 8.94
C VAL A 129 2.61 13.68 10.36
N GLU A 130 3.60 14.41 10.89
CA GLU A 130 3.52 15.08 12.19
C GLU A 130 2.51 16.23 12.20
N LEU A 131 2.49 17.05 11.14
CA LEU A 131 1.64 18.24 11.06
C LEU A 131 0.16 17.93 10.79
N ASN A 132 -0.17 16.75 10.27
CA ASN A 132 -1.55 16.39 9.94
C ASN A 132 -1.84 14.91 10.13
N THR A 133 -2.67 14.62 11.14
CA THR A 133 -3.11 13.26 11.48
C THR A 133 -3.86 12.52 10.36
N ALA A 134 -4.38 13.23 9.34
CA ALA A 134 -4.96 12.63 8.13
C ALA A 134 -3.91 11.96 7.23
N HIS A 135 -2.64 12.36 7.33
CA HIS A 135 -1.51 11.75 6.64
C HIS A 135 -0.90 10.55 7.40
N SER A 136 -1.40 10.27 8.60
CA SER A 136 -1.04 9.13 9.43
C SER A 136 -2.22 8.17 9.59
N PRO A 137 -2.67 7.49 8.50
CA PRO A 137 -3.81 6.58 8.57
C PRO A 137 -3.53 5.41 9.52
N LYS A 138 -4.60 4.87 10.12
CA LYS A 138 -4.52 3.62 10.88
C LYS A 138 -4.19 2.48 9.92
N LEU A 139 -3.17 1.72 10.27
CA LEU A 139 -2.76 0.54 9.53
C LEU A 139 -3.75 -0.58 9.80
N GLN A 140 -4.26 -1.14 8.72
CA GLN A 140 -4.98 -2.41 8.71
C GLN A 140 -4.05 -3.45 8.09
N GLY A 141 -4.18 -4.71 8.47
CA GLY A 141 -3.27 -5.76 8.03
C GLY A 141 -3.12 -5.95 6.54
N GLY A 142 -1.99 -6.56 6.16
CA GLY A 142 -1.68 -6.92 4.78
C GLY A 142 -1.14 -5.79 3.91
N GLY A 143 -0.53 -4.77 4.52
CA GLY A 143 0.21 -3.73 3.81
C GLY A 143 1.72 -3.81 4.07
N SER A 144 2.51 -3.47 3.06
CA SER A 144 3.97 -3.51 3.10
C SER A 144 4.53 -2.12 2.72
N PRO A 145 5.17 -1.38 3.64
CA PRO A 145 5.88 -0.16 3.27
C PRO A 145 7.12 -0.52 2.45
N ASP A 146 7.39 0.28 1.42
CA ASP A 146 8.55 0.18 0.54
C ASP A 146 9.22 1.54 0.43
N LEU A 147 10.48 1.65 0.90
CA LEU A 147 11.33 2.84 0.74
C LEU A 147 12.47 2.52 -0.24
N PRO A 148 12.37 2.93 -1.52
CA PRO A 148 13.44 2.72 -2.47
C PRO A 148 14.64 3.64 -2.17
N ALA A 149 15.83 3.21 -2.58
CA ALA A 149 17.00 4.06 -2.60
C ALA A 149 16.81 5.25 -3.56
N SER A 150 17.46 6.38 -3.26
CA SER A 150 17.52 7.51 -4.18
C SER A 150 18.18 7.09 -5.50
N PRO A 151 17.67 7.53 -6.66
CA PRO A 151 18.23 7.23 -7.98
C PRO A 151 19.60 7.89 -8.23
#